data_AF-A0A0D0EE54-F1
#
_entry.id   AF-A0A0D0EE54-F1
#
_cell.length_a   1.000
_cell.length_b   1.000
_cell.length_c   1.000
_cell.angle_alpha   90.00
_cell.angle_beta   90.00
_cell.angle_gamma   90.00
#
_symmetry.space_group_name_H-M   'P 1'
#
loop_
_entity.id
_entity.type
_entity.pdbx_description
1 polymer ?
#
loop_
_entity_poly.entity_id
_entity_poly.type
_entity_poly.pdbx_seq_one_letter_code
_entity_poly.pdbx_strand_id
1 'polypeptide(L)' 'MNIEAYKTDVTTKEDARFIVALLQFVISDCIMNFDLEDSNHILKIETNREIKEMVYGVFNKQGFYCQKL' A
#
# COMPACT_ATOMS: atom_id res chain seq x y z
N MET A 1 12.70 3.29 -11.71
CA MET A 1 11.90 2.40 -10.85
C MET A 1 12.45 2.43 -9.45
N ASN A 2 11.67 2.99 -8.54
CA ASN A 2 11.94 2.97 -7.11
C ASN A 2 10.96 1.99 -6.45
N ILE A 3 11.42 1.33 -5.39
CA ILE A 3 10.57 0.49 -4.55
C ILE A 3 10.35 1.27 -3.26
N GLU A 4 9.10 1.59 -2.98
CA GLU A 4 8.69 2.15 -1.71
C GLU A 4 8.06 1.06 -0.84
N ALA A 5 8.51 0.95 0.41
CA ALA A 5 7.94 0.00 1.37
C ALA A 5 7.16 0.76 2.44
N TYR A 6 6.01 0.22 2.81
CA TYR A 6 5.10 0.80 3.78
C TYR A 6 4.74 -0.27 4.81
N LYS A 7 4.95 0.03 6.09
CA LYS A 7 4.40 -0.75 7.19
C LYS A 7 2.94 -0.40 7.37
N THR A 8 2.09 -1.40 7.48
CA THR A 8 0.63 -1.25 7.61
C THR A 8 0.12 -2.11 8.76
N ASP A 9 -1.13 -1.92 9.17
CA ASP A 9 -1.84 -2.83 10.09
C ASP A 9 -2.83 -3.75 9.35
N VAL A 10 -2.73 -3.84 8.02
CA VAL A 10 -3.60 -4.68 7.20
C VAL A 10 -3.26 -6.16 7.45
N THR A 11 -4.18 -6.89 8.08
CA THR A 11 -3.97 -8.28 8.49
C THR A 11 -4.64 -9.30 7.60
N THR A 12 -5.74 -8.94 6.93
CA THR A 12 -6.53 -9.89 6.13
C THR A 12 -6.20 -9.79 4.64
N LYS A 13 -6.34 -10.91 3.93
CA LYS A 13 -6.19 -10.95 2.47
C LYS A 13 -7.28 -10.14 1.76
N GLU A 14 -8.45 -10.01 2.38
CA GLU A 14 -9.59 -9.25 1.84
C GLU A 14 -9.31 -7.75 1.88
N ASP A 15 -8.85 -7.24 3.04
CA ASP A 15 -8.47 -5.85 3.21
C ASP A 15 -7.29 -5.48 2.30
N ALA A 16 -6.28 -6.35 2.20
CA ALA A 16 -5.15 -6.12 1.30
C ALA A 16 -5.59 -6.00 -0.17
N ARG A 17 -6.47 -6.89 -0.64
CA ARG A 17 -7.01 -6.83 -2.01
C ARG A 17 -7.83 -5.55 -2.22
N PHE A 18 -8.64 -5.18 -1.23
CA PHE A 18 -9.44 -3.96 -1.27
C PHE A 18 -8.57 -2.71 -1.37
N ILE A 19 -7.53 -2.61 -0.53
CA ILE A 19 -6.58 -1.49 -0.54
C ILE A 19 -5.81 -1.43 -1.85
N VAL A 20 -5.35 -2.56 -2.38
CA VAL A 20 -4.68 -2.60 -3.69
C VAL A 20 -5.60 -2.11 -4.80
N ALA A 21 -6.88 -2.51 -4.81
CA ALA A 21 -7.84 -2.03 -5.80
C ALA A 21 -8.06 -0.51 -5.72
N LEU A 22 -8.15 0.04 -4.50
CA LEU A 22 -8.28 1.48 -4.28
C LEU A 22 -7.01 2.23 -4.72
N LEU A 23 -5.83 1.71 -4.39
CA LEU A 23 -4.58 2.31 -4.81
C LEU A 23 -4.45 2.24 -6.34
N GLN A 24 -4.79 1.14 -7.00
CA GLN A 24 -4.76 1.04 -8.46
C GLN A 24 -5.71 2.05 -9.14
N PHE A 25 -6.85 2.36 -8.51
CA PHE A 25 -7.76 3.39 -9.00
C PHE A 25 -7.14 4.81 -8.94
N VAL A 26 -6.33 5.10 -7.90
CA VAL A 26 -5.69 6.41 -7.72
C VAL A 26 -4.35 6.51 -8.47
N ILE A 27 -3.59 5.42 -8.49
CA ILE A 27 -2.23 5.33 -9.02
C ILE A 27 -2.09 4.08 -9.91
N SER A 28 -2.64 4.16 -11.13
CA SER A 28 -2.74 3.01 -12.04
C SER A 28 -1.41 2.52 -12.64
N ASP A 29 -0.35 3.34 -12.61
CA ASP A 29 0.98 3.03 -13.17
C ASP A 29 1.95 2.47 -12.11
N CYS A 30 1.44 1.71 -11.14
CA CYS A 30 2.24 1.20 -10.02
C CYS A 30 1.99 -0.29 -9.80
N ILE A 31 3.05 -1.04 -9.49
CA ILE A 31 2.95 -2.45 -9.12
C ILE A 31 2.93 -2.51 -7.59
N MET A 32 1.94 -3.20 -7.02
CA MET A 32 1.70 -3.22 -5.58
C MET A 32 1.64 -4.66 -5.10
N ASN A 33 2.44 -4.98 -4.09
CA ASN A 33 2.50 -6.31 -3.50
C ASN A 33 2.36 -6.19 -1.97
N PHE A 34 1.41 -6.93 -1.41
CA PHE A 34 1.24 -7.05 0.04
C PHE A 34 1.92 -8.32 0.54
N ASP A 35 2.81 -8.14 1.50
CA ASP A 35 3.50 -9.20 2.23
C ASP A 35 2.72 -9.46 3.51
N LEU A 36 1.81 -10.45 3.45
CA LEU A 36 0.97 -10.89 4.57
C LEU A 36 1.47 -12.19 5.23
N GLU A 37 2.49 -12.82 4.65
CA GLU A 37 2.99 -14.13 5.10
C GLU A 37 3.96 -13.99 6.28
N ASP A 38 4.77 -12.94 6.27
CA ASP A 38 5.56 -12.53 7.43
C ASP A 38 4.71 -11.52 8.22
N SER A 39 4.62 -11.61 9.55
CA SER A 39 3.83 -10.71 10.42
C SER A 39 4.25 -9.21 10.37
N ASN A 40 4.99 -8.82 9.34
CA ASN A 40 5.49 -7.48 9.09
C ASN A 40 4.44 -6.57 8.43
N HIS A 41 3.38 -7.13 7.81
CA HIS A 41 2.28 -6.37 7.21
C HIS A 41 2.78 -5.26 6.27
N ILE A 42 3.66 -5.62 5.33
CA ILE A 42 4.36 -4.66 4.47
C ILE A 42 3.68 -4.57 3.10
N LEU A 43 3.39 -3.35 2.67
CA LEU A 43 3.04 -3.04 1.28
C LEU A 43 4.29 -2.54 0.55
N LYS A 44 4.67 -3.22 -0.53
CA LYS A 44 5.72 -2.82 -1.46
C LYS A 44 5.08 -2.22 -2.71
N ILE A 45 5.48 -1.01 -3.09
CA ILE A 45 4.98 -0.34 -4.28
C ILE A 45 6.16 0.04 -5.18
N GLU A 46 6.14 -0.46 -6.40
CA GLU A 46 7.07 -0.08 -7.45
C GLU A 46 6.49 1.09 -8.23
N THR A 47 7.23 2.20 -8.28
CA THR A 47 6.77 3.43 -8.91
C THR A 47 7.92 4.24 -9.51
N ASN A 48 7.58 5.13 -10.45
CA ASN A 48 8.51 6.10 -11.03
C ASN A 48 8.22 7.54 -10.60
N ARG A 49 7.26 7.75 -9.69
CA ARG A 49 6.87 9.06 -9.15
C ARG A 49 6.73 9.00 -7.63
N GLU A 50 6.71 10.16 -6.99
CA GLU A 50 6.40 10.23 -5.56
C GLU A 50 4.91 9.91 -5.33
N ILE A 51 4.63 8.85 -4.56
CA ILE A 51 3.27 8.37 -4.29
C ILE A 51 2.82 8.54 -2.84
N LYS A 52 3.72 9.00 -1.96
CA LYS A 52 3.54 8.99 -0.51
C LYS A 52 2.22 9.59 -0.03
N GLU A 53 1.87 10.78 -0.51
CA GLU A 53 0.63 11.45 -0.10
C GLU A 53 -0.63 10.72 -0.58
N MET A 54 -0.58 10.16 -1.80
CA MET A 54 -1.69 9.37 -2.34
C MET A 54 -1.89 8.08 -1.55
N VAL A 55 -0.79 7.39 -1.22
CA VAL A 55 -0.82 6.18 -0.38
C VAL A 55 -1.42 6.51 0.98
N TYR A 56 -0.88 7.51 1.68
CA TYR A 56 -1.39 7.90 3.01
C TYR A 56 -2.86 8.33 2.96
N GLY A 57 -3.28 9.04 1.90
CA GLY A 57 -4.66 9.43 1.70
C GLY A 57 -5.62 8.25 1.57
N VAL A 58 -5.23 7.18 0.86
CA VAL A 58 -6.04 5.96 0.73
C VAL A 58 -6.16 5.25 2.07
N PHE A 59 -5.04 5.00 2.75
CA PHE A 59 -5.04 4.29 4.03
C PHE A 59 -5.81 5.05 5.12
N ASN A 60 -5.59 6.35 5.26
CA ASN A 60 -6.28 7.19 6.25
C ASN A 60 -7.80 7.18 6.04
N LYS A 61 -8.26 7.29 4.78
CA LYS A 61 -9.69 7.23 4.44
C LYS A 61 -10.34 5.88 4.77
N GLN A 62 -9.58 4.79 4.71
CA GLN A 62 -10.08 3.46 5.05
C GLN A 62 -9.92 3.14 6.55
N GLY A 63 -9.28 4.02 7.33
CA GLY A 63 -9.04 3.80 8.76
C GLY A 63 -7.86 2.88 9.07
N PHE A 64 -6.98 2.62 8.11
CA PHE A 64 -5.77 1.82 8.31
C PHE A 64 -4.55 2.70 8.63
N TYR A 65 -3.66 2.16 9.45
CA TYR A 65 -2.33 2.68 9.70
C TYR A 65 -1.41 2.40 8.51
N CYS A 66 -0.60 3.40 8.15
CA CYS A 66 0.39 3.30 7.09
C CYS A 66 1.57 4.22 7.38
N GLN A 67 2.78 3.68 7.33
CA GLN A 67 4.01 4.44 7.51
C GLN A 67 5.08 3.96 6.52
N LYS A 68 5.65 4.90 5.77
CA LYS A 68 6.80 4.65 4.89
C LYS A 68 8.03 4.23 5.70
N LEU A 69 8.72 3.19 5.23
CA LEU A 69 9.99 2.67 5.74
C LEU A 69 11.19 3.33 5.06
#